data_AF-A0A9X7GAY2-F1
#
_entry.id   AF-A0A9X7GAY2-F1
#
_cell.length_a   1.000
_cell.length_b   1.000
_cell.length_c   1.000
_cell.angle_alpha   90.00
_cell.angle_beta   90.00
_cell.angle_gamma   90.00
#
_symmetry.space_group_name_H-M   'P 1'
#
loop_
_entity.id
_entity.type
_entity.pdbx_description
1 polymer ?
#
loop_
_entity_poly.entity_id
_entity_poly.type
_entity_poly.pdbx_seq_one_letter_code
_entity_poly.pdbx_strand_id
1 'polypeptide(L)'
;MEDAKGKVVGELVTNEEGEAISKELPIGNYTLVEKEAPKGYELLKDKVAVKVEKDAVVEIKIGNKKLPDPTGQFEIEKVDDKDINLKLQGAVFQVLDKEGKEVARLTTDEKGKVISNQLVLGKYTIKEIKAPNGYMLLRDPIEIEITEAVRTQKITVKNAKNNWVIPNTGGSGTTIFYLVGITLMFGVLYFCKKNRIL
;
A
#
# COMPACT_ATOMS: atom_id res chain seq x y z
N MET A 1 -5.85 -40.45 16.96
CA MET A 1 -5.37 -40.89 18.29
C MET A 1 -4.87 -42.31 18.20
N GLU A 2 -3.67 -42.54 18.71
CA GLU A 2 -2.96 -43.82 18.68
C GLU A 2 -2.76 -44.35 20.10
N ASP A 3 -2.87 -45.67 20.29
CA ASP A 3 -2.46 -46.31 21.55
C ASP A 3 -0.93 -46.44 21.66
N ALA A 4 -0.44 -46.96 22.78
CA ALA A 4 0.99 -47.18 23.02
C ALA A 4 1.68 -48.12 21.99
N LYS A 5 0.91 -48.88 21.19
CA LYS A 5 1.41 -49.75 20.11
C LYS A 5 1.34 -49.07 18.73
N GLY A 6 0.92 -47.81 18.66
CA GLY A 6 0.74 -47.07 17.41
C GLY A 6 -0.54 -47.44 16.66
N LYS A 7 -1.47 -48.21 17.25
CA LYS A 7 -2.74 -48.53 16.60
C LYS A 7 -3.68 -47.34 16.74
N VAL A 8 -4.29 -46.92 15.63
CA VAL A 8 -5.32 -45.87 15.64
C VAL A 8 -6.55 -46.39 16.40
N VAL A 9 -6.92 -45.70 17.47
CA VAL A 9 -8.05 -46.06 18.36
C VAL A 9 -9.24 -45.12 18.25
N GLY A 10 -9.06 -43.96 17.62
CA GLY A 10 -10.11 -42.98 17.37
C GLY A 10 -9.61 -41.78 16.57
N GLU A 11 -10.56 -41.09 15.95
CA GLU A 11 -10.37 -39.81 15.28
C GLU A 11 -11.24 -38.76 15.97
N LEU A 12 -10.71 -37.55 16.10
CA LEU A 12 -11.38 -36.42 16.74
C LEU A 12 -11.41 -35.29 15.72
N VAL A 13 -12.58 -34.68 15.58
CA VAL A 13 -12.78 -33.48 14.76
C VAL A 13 -13.34 -32.42 15.68
N THR A 14 -12.69 -31.26 15.72
CA THR A 14 -13.15 -30.13 16.55
C THR A 14 -14.41 -29.51 15.98
N ASN A 15 -15.31 -29.06 16.85
CA ASN A 15 -16.50 -28.29 16.48
C ASN A 15 -16.17 -26.81 16.18
N GLU A 16 -17.19 -25.97 15.98
CA GLU A 16 -17.05 -24.54 15.67
C GLU A 16 -16.38 -23.76 16.83
N GLU A 17 -16.52 -24.24 18.06
CA GLU A 17 -15.88 -23.70 19.25
C GLU A 17 -14.43 -24.19 19.45
N GLY A 18 -13.95 -25.11 18.60
CA GLY A 18 -12.60 -25.67 18.68
C GLY A 18 -12.44 -26.83 19.68
N GLU A 19 -13.55 -27.44 20.11
CA GLU A 19 -13.59 -28.52 21.10
C GLU A 19 -13.85 -29.88 20.45
N ALA A 20 -13.25 -30.94 21.01
CA ALA A 20 -13.55 -32.32 20.65
C ALA A 20 -13.47 -33.22 21.89
N ILE A 21 -14.39 -34.18 21.99
CA ILE A 21 -14.43 -35.15 23.08
C ILE A 21 -14.26 -36.55 22.48
N SER A 22 -13.35 -37.34 23.04
CA SER A 22 -13.19 -38.73 22.63
C SER A 22 -14.31 -39.60 23.19
N LYS A 23 -14.56 -40.74 22.56
CA LYS A 23 -15.25 -41.86 23.23
C LYS A 23 -14.50 -42.27 24.50
N GLU A 24 -15.17 -43.03 25.36
CA GLU A 24 -14.52 -43.66 26.52
C GLU A 24 -13.35 -44.54 26.08
N LEU A 25 -12.22 -44.39 26.76
CA LEU A 25 -10.98 -45.11 26.48
C LEU A 25 -10.56 -45.94 27.70
N PRO A 26 -9.98 -47.13 27.48
CA PRO A 26 -9.29 -47.85 28.53
C PRO A 26 -8.17 -47.01 29.18
N ILE A 27 -7.84 -47.36 30.42
CA ILE A 27 -6.70 -46.78 31.13
C ILE A 27 -5.42 -47.09 30.33
N GLY A 28 -4.60 -46.07 30.07
CA GLY A 28 -3.39 -46.24 29.27
C GLY A 28 -2.80 -44.93 28.77
N ASN A 29 -1.68 -45.08 28.04
CA ASN A 29 -1.01 -43.97 27.36
C ASN A 29 -1.43 -43.95 25.89
N TYR A 30 -1.77 -42.75 25.42
CA TYR A 30 -2.21 -42.45 24.08
C TYR A 30 -1.40 -41.31 23.49
N THR A 31 -1.42 -41.23 22.18
CA THR A 31 -0.80 -40.14 21.43
C THR A 31 -1.83 -39.50 20.51
N LEU A 32 -1.97 -38.19 20.61
CA LEU A 32 -2.71 -37.38 19.66
C LEU A 32 -1.73 -36.92 18.57
N VAL A 33 -2.16 -37.15 17.33
CA VAL A 33 -1.45 -36.76 16.11
C VAL A 33 -2.46 -35.97 15.30
N GLU A 34 -2.14 -34.72 15.01
CA GLU A 34 -2.97 -33.90 14.13
C GLU A 34 -2.79 -34.40 12.70
N LYS A 35 -3.91 -34.69 12.02
CA LYS A 35 -3.90 -35.17 10.63
C LYS A 35 -4.11 -34.04 9.63
N GLU A 36 -4.90 -33.05 10.01
CA GLU A 36 -5.29 -31.93 9.17
C GLU A 36 -5.35 -30.68 10.03
N ALA A 37 -4.68 -29.61 9.57
CA ALA A 37 -4.69 -28.32 10.23
C ALA A 37 -5.90 -27.51 9.79
N PRO A 38 -6.47 -26.66 10.66
CA PRO A 38 -7.47 -25.69 10.26
C PRO A 38 -6.95 -24.75 9.17
N LYS A 39 -7.85 -24.23 8.33
CA LYS A 39 -7.49 -23.28 7.27
C LYS A 39 -6.75 -22.08 7.84
N GLY A 40 -5.57 -21.79 7.29
CA GLY A 40 -4.73 -20.66 7.72
C GLY A 40 -3.80 -20.98 8.90
N TYR A 41 -3.66 -22.25 9.28
CA TYR A 41 -2.75 -22.70 10.33
C TYR A 41 -1.75 -23.74 9.81
N GLU A 42 -0.59 -23.79 10.45
CA GLU A 42 0.45 -24.80 10.21
C GLU A 42 0.05 -26.11 10.91
N LEU A 43 0.26 -27.25 10.23
CA LEU A 43 0.03 -28.58 10.81
C LEU A 43 1.02 -28.85 11.94
N LEU A 44 0.51 -29.23 13.10
CA LEU A 44 1.31 -29.59 14.25
C LEU A 44 2.04 -30.92 13.96
N LYS A 45 3.37 -30.83 13.81
CA LYS A 45 4.23 -32.02 13.62
C LYS A 45 4.49 -32.77 14.91
N ASP A 46 4.40 -32.06 16.03
CA ASP A 46 4.65 -32.62 17.35
C ASP A 46 3.48 -33.49 17.80
N LYS A 47 3.81 -34.63 18.39
CA LYS A 47 2.84 -35.56 18.94
C LYS A 47 2.53 -35.18 20.39
N VAL A 48 1.25 -35.19 20.77
CA VAL A 48 0.82 -34.87 22.14
C VAL A 48 0.54 -36.16 22.90
N ALA A 49 1.29 -36.42 23.96
CA ALA A 49 1.09 -37.59 24.82
C ALA A 49 -0.03 -37.35 25.83
N VAL A 50 -0.87 -38.36 26.02
CA VAL A 50 -2.04 -38.31 26.91
C VAL A 50 -2.07 -39.56 27.77
N LYS A 51 -2.25 -39.39 29.08
CA LYS A 51 -2.42 -40.50 30.01
C LYS A 51 -3.87 -40.52 30.50
N VAL A 52 -4.60 -41.58 30.18
CA VAL A 52 -5.98 -41.80 30.63
C VAL A 52 -5.94 -42.62 31.91
N GLU A 53 -6.62 -42.13 32.95
CA GLU A 53 -6.75 -42.78 34.26
C GLU A 53 -8.21 -43.13 34.55
N LYS A 54 -8.44 -43.92 35.60
CA LYS A 54 -9.78 -44.41 35.96
C LYS A 54 -10.69 -43.24 36.34
N ASP A 55 -11.91 -43.23 35.79
CA ASP A 55 -12.99 -42.27 36.10
C ASP A 55 -12.55 -40.79 35.98
N ALA A 56 -11.59 -40.49 35.09
CA ALA A 56 -11.02 -39.17 34.91
C ALA A 56 -11.22 -38.64 33.48
N VAL A 57 -11.58 -37.36 33.37
CA VAL A 57 -11.58 -36.62 32.10
C VAL A 57 -10.30 -35.80 32.04
N VAL A 58 -9.53 -35.97 30.97
CA VAL A 58 -8.29 -35.23 30.75
C VAL A 58 -8.55 -34.12 29.73
N GLU A 59 -8.53 -32.87 30.19
CA GLU A 59 -8.61 -31.70 29.31
C GLU A 59 -7.22 -31.38 28.74
N ILE A 60 -7.14 -31.21 27.43
CA ILE A 60 -5.89 -30.89 26.73
C ILE A 60 -6.13 -29.72 25.81
N LYS A 61 -5.25 -28.73 25.88
CA LYS A 61 -5.24 -27.57 24.98
C LYS A 61 -4.10 -27.73 23.99
N ILE A 62 -4.46 -27.87 22.71
CA ILE A 62 -3.53 -27.97 21.60
C ILE A 62 -3.66 -26.68 20.81
N GLY A 63 -2.54 -25.99 20.58
CA GLY A 63 -2.49 -24.76 19.81
C GLY A 63 -1.76 -24.97 18.50
N ASN A 64 -2.31 -24.42 17.42
CA ASN A 64 -1.64 -24.37 16.13
C ASN A 64 -1.03 -23.00 15.89
N LYS A 65 0.06 -22.99 15.13
CA LYS A 65 0.68 -21.75 14.69
C LYS A 65 -0.08 -21.18 13.49
N LYS A 66 -0.56 -19.95 13.59
CA LYS A 66 -1.22 -19.25 12.47
C LYS A 66 -0.20 -18.99 11.35
N LEU A 67 -0.57 -19.28 10.11
CA LEU A 67 0.22 -18.92 8.93
C LEU A 67 0.21 -17.39 8.75
N PRO A 68 1.28 -16.80 8.17
CA PRO A 68 1.27 -15.40 7.82
C PRO A 68 0.14 -15.11 6.82
N ASP A 69 -0.47 -13.93 6.93
CA ASP A 69 -1.49 -13.50 5.97
C ASP A 69 -0.88 -13.48 4.56
N PRO A 70 -1.61 -13.92 3.53
CA PRO A 70 -1.10 -13.93 2.17
C PRO A 70 -0.77 -12.50 1.72
N THR A 71 0.31 -12.38 0.95
CA THR A 71 0.80 -11.09 0.44
C THR A 71 0.94 -11.11 -1.07
N GLY A 72 0.93 -9.91 -1.65
CA GLY A 72 1.31 -9.65 -3.03
C GLY A 72 1.93 -8.27 -3.15
N GLN A 73 2.12 -7.81 -4.38
CA GLN A 73 2.72 -6.50 -4.66
C GLN A 73 2.17 -5.92 -5.96
N PHE A 74 2.55 -4.68 -6.26
CA PHE A 74 2.29 -4.06 -7.55
C PHE A 74 3.51 -3.34 -8.10
N GLU A 75 3.54 -3.18 -9.42
CA GLU A 75 4.53 -2.43 -10.17
C GLU A 75 3.84 -1.24 -10.85
N ILE A 76 4.38 -0.05 -10.63
CA ILE A 76 4.00 1.16 -11.35
C ILE A 76 5.02 1.38 -12.47
N GLU A 77 4.53 1.62 -13.68
CA GLU A 77 5.27 2.19 -14.79
C GLU A 77 4.74 3.60 -15.10
N LYS A 78 5.58 4.60 -14.89
CA LYS A 78 5.27 6.00 -15.08
C LYS A 78 5.70 6.48 -16.46
N VAL A 79 4.76 7.02 -17.21
CA VAL A 79 4.97 7.45 -18.59
C VAL A 79 4.36 8.83 -18.87
N ASP A 80 4.76 9.43 -19.99
CA ASP A 80 4.13 10.62 -20.55
C ASP A 80 2.72 10.29 -21.09
N ASP A 81 1.80 11.25 -21.04
CA ASP A 81 0.42 11.08 -21.47
C ASP A 81 0.26 10.94 -22.99
N LYS A 82 1.16 11.55 -23.77
CA LYS A 82 1.17 11.55 -25.23
C LYS A 82 2.17 10.57 -25.82
N ASP A 83 3.29 10.33 -25.15
CA ASP A 83 4.31 9.37 -25.57
C ASP A 83 4.58 8.31 -24.49
N ILE A 84 3.90 7.17 -24.57
CA ILE A 84 4.04 6.08 -23.60
C ILE A 84 5.46 5.46 -23.55
N ASN A 85 6.30 5.72 -24.56
CA ASN A 85 7.69 5.24 -24.57
C ASN A 85 8.59 6.15 -23.74
N LEU A 86 8.18 7.39 -23.50
CA LEU A 86 8.88 8.33 -22.63
C LEU A 86 8.60 7.99 -21.16
N LYS A 87 9.57 7.34 -20.52
CA LYS A 87 9.49 6.90 -19.12
C LYS A 87 9.88 8.05 -18.17
N LEU A 88 9.16 8.17 -17.06
CA LEU A 88 9.30 9.32 -16.17
C LEU A 88 9.85 8.93 -14.79
N GLN A 89 11.07 9.37 -14.51
CA GLN A 89 11.74 9.23 -13.23
C GLN A 89 11.26 10.26 -12.20
N GLY A 90 11.35 9.89 -10.92
CA GLY A 90 11.21 10.83 -9.80
C GLY A 90 9.79 11.19 -9.41
N ALA A 91 8.79 10.49 -9.96
CA ALA A 91 7.42 10.53 -9.43
C ALA A 91 7.44 9.88 -8.04
N VAL A 92 6.82 10.52 -7.05
CA VAL A 92 6.68 9.97 -5.69
C VAL A 92 5.22 9.64 -5.43
N PHE A 93 4.98 8.40 -5.01
CA PHE A 93 3.66 7.88 -4.68
C PHE A 93 3.55 7.57 -3.19
N GLN A 94 2.42 7.94 -2.61
CA GLN A 94 1.96 7.50 -1.29
C GLN A 94 0.96 6.36 -1.48
N VAL A 95 1.11 5.27 -0.73
CA VAL A 95 0.22 4.11 -0.76
C VAL A 95 -0.53 4.04 0.56
N LEU A 96 -1.85 4.04 0.49
CA LEU A 96 -2.76 3.98 1.62
C LEU A 96 -3.53 2.66 1.61
N ASP A 97 -3.70 2.03 2.76
CA ASP A 97 -4.61 0.90 2.92
C ASP A 97 -6.08 1.34 2.98
N LYS A 98 -7.00 0.37 3.09
CA LYS A 98 -8.45 0.61 3.22
C LYS A 98 -8.85 1.49 4.42
N GLU A 99 -8.00 1.58 5.43
CA GLU A 99 -8.21 2.40 6.64
C GLU A 99 -7.62 3.80 6.49
N GLY A 100 -6.97 4.09 5.35
CA GLY A 100 -6.34 5.38 5.06
C GLY A 100 -4.96 5.53 5.70
N LYS A 101 -4.35 4.45 6.20
CA LYS A 101 -3.01 4.47 6.78
C LYS A 101 -1.95 4.35 5.68
N GLU A 102 -0.90 5.17 5.76
CA GLU A 102 0.25 5.07 4.85
C GLU A 102 1.04 3.79 5.13
N VAL A 103 1.12 2.92 4.12
CA VAL A 103 1.82 1.63 4.17
C VAL A 103 3.09 1.62 3.33
N ALA A 104 3.23 2.54 2.37
CA ALA A 104 4.44 2.68 1.59
C ALA A 104 4.58 4.07 0.96
N ARG A 105 5.83 4.44 0.67
CA ARG A 105 6.19 5.60 -0.16
C ARG A 105 7.19 5.17 -1.22
N LEU A 106 6.83 5.37 -2.49
CA LEU A 106 7.51 4.77 -3.64
C LEU A 106 8.00 5.88 -4.58
N THR A 107 9.21 5.74 -5.14
CA THR A 107 9.75 6.70 -6.11
C THR A 107 10.14 5.98 -7.39
N THR A 108 9.75 6.52 -8.55
CA THR A 108 10.09 5.91 -9.84
C THR A 108 11.56 6.08 -10.19
N ASP A 109 12.17 5.01 -10.70
CA ASP A 109 13.56 4.97 -11.16
C ASP A 109 13.74 5.60 -12.56
N GLU A 110 14.97 5.55 -13.09
CA GLU A 110 15.32 6.08 -14.42
C GLU A 110 14.53 5.43 -15.57
N LYS A 111 14.01 4.22 -15.36
CA LYS A 111 13.15 3.50 -16.31
C LYS A 111 11.67 3.81 -16.10
N GLY A 112 11.36 4.77 -15.22
CA GLY A 112 10.01 5.15 -14.84
C GLY A 112 9.30 4.09 -14.01
N LYS A 113 10.02 3.14 -13.39
CA LYS A 113 9.43 1.99 -12.69
C LYS A 113 9.61 2.08 -11.19
N VAL A 114 8.66 1.52 -10.45
CA VAL A 114 8.80 1.21 -9.03
C VAL A 114 7.92 0.02 -8.64
N ILE A 115 8.43 -0.82 -7.76
CA ILE A 115 7.72 -1.99 -7.22
C ILE A 115 7.45 -1.74 -5.74
N SER A 116 6.25 -2.07 -5.26
CA SER A 116 5.91 -1.98 -3.84
C SER A 116 6.64 -3.03 -3.01
N ASN A 117 6.68 -2.85 -1.70
CA ASN A 117 6.92 -3.96 -0.78
C ASN A 117 5.78 -5.00 -0.88
N GLN A 118 5.99 -6.15 -0.24
CA GLN A 118 4.93 -7.14 -0.04
C GLN A 118 3.85 -6.53 0.88
N LEU A 119 2.62 -6.50 0.38
CA LEU A 119 1.44 -5.98 1.05
C LEU A 119 0.44 -7.11 1.20
N VAL A 120 -0.31 -7.11 2.31
CA VAL A 120 -1.39 -8.07 2.53
C VAL A 120 -2.42 -7.96 1.40
N LEU A 121 -3.07 -9.07 1.05
CA LEU A 121 -4.14 -9.01 0.05
C LEU A 121 -5.25 -8.04 0.46
N GLY A 122 -5.71 -7.23 -0.48
CA GLY A 122 -6.71 -6.20 -0.20
C GLY A 122 -6.66 -5.02 -1.15
N LYS A 123 -7.48 -4.01 -0.83
CA LYS A 123 -7.63 -2.77 -1.59
C LYS A 123 -6.68 -1.70 -1.08
N TYR A 124 -6.08 -0.98 -2.02
CA TYR A 124 -5.16 0.11 -1.75
C TYR A 124 -5.47 1.33 -2.61
N THR A 125 -5.17 2.51 -2.06
CA THR A 125 -5.24 3.79 -2.75
C THR A 125 -3.84 4.34 -2.96
N ILE A 126 -3.46 4.60 -4.20
CA ILE A 126 -2.17 5.16 -4.58
C ILE A 126 -2.37 6.62 -4.97
N LYS A 127 -1.66 7.53 -4.30
CA LYS A 127 -1.66 8.97 -4.59
C LYS A 127 -0.31 9.41 -5.11
N GLU A 128 -0.27 10.11 -6.23
CA GLU A 128 0.94 10.83 -6.62
C GLU A 128 1.07 12.07 -5.73
N ILE A 129 2.15 12.15 -4.95
CA ILE A 129 2.42 13.28 -4.04
C ILE A 129 3.50 14.21 -4.58
N LYS A 130 4.26 13.75 -5.59
CA LYS A 130 5.22 14.56 -6.33
C LYS A 130 5.27 14.09 -7.78
N ALA A 131 5.00 15.01 -8.71
CA ALA A 131 5.14 14.75 -10.13
C ALA A 131 6.62 14.69 -10.56
N PRO A 132 6.93 13.99 -11.66
CA PRO A 132 8.19 14.15 -12.36
C PRO A 132 8.46 15.60 -12.75
N ASN A 133 9.74 15.97 -12.88
CA ASN A 133 10.13 17.32 -13.28
C ASN A 133 9.52 17.69 -14.64
N GLY A 134 8.86 18.85 -14.73
CA GLY A 134 8.22 19.32 -15.96
C GLY A 134 6.84 18.71 -16.25
N TYR A 135 6.28 17.93 -15.33
CA TYR A 135 4.97 17.31 -15.45
C TYR A 135 3.97 17.86 -14.43
N MET A 136 2.69 17.78 -14.76
CA MET A 136 1.59 18.09 -13.86
C MET A 136 1.38 16.96 -12.86
N LEU A 137 1.04 17.29 -11.62
CA LEU A 137 0.67 16.33 -10.58
C LEU A 137 -0.68 15.69 -10.89
N LEU A 138 -0.75 14.36 -10.82
CA LEU A 138 -2.00 13.62 -10.92
C LEU A 138 -2.90 13.95 -9.73
N ARG A 139 -4.13 14.43 -10.00
CA ARG A 139 -5.08 14.84 -8.95
C ARG A 139 -5.86 13.66 -8.39
N ASP A 140 -6.26 12.75 -9.28
CA ASP A 140 -7.12 11.64 -8.92
C ASP A 140 -6.27 10.47 -8.41
N PRO A 141 -6.63 9.87 -7.26
CA PRO A 141 -5.97 8.68 -6.77
C PRO A 141 -6.24 7.49 -7.68
N ILE A 142 -5.37 6.49 -7.60
CA ILE A 142 -5.51 5.21 -8.30
C ILE A 142 -5.90 4.15 -7.28
N GLU A 143 -7.00 3.46 -7.53
CA GLU A 143 -7.44 2.34 -6.70
C GLU A 143 -6.99 1.01 -7.31
N ILE A 144 -6.48 0.13 -6.45
CA ILE A 144 -6.00 -1.21 -6.85
C ILE A 144 -6.46 -2.25 -5.84
N GLU A 145 -6.52 -3.51 -6.28
CA GLU A 145 -6.80 -4.64 -5.41
C GLU A 145 -5.80 -5.77 -5.67
N ILE A 146 -5.08 -6.18 -4.62
CA ILE A 146 -4.15 -7.30 -4.66
C ILE A 146 -4.93 -8.54 -4.21
N THR A 147 -5.03 -9.54 -5.07
CA THR A 147 -5.80 -10.76 -4.84
C THR A 147 -4.93 -12.01 -4.95
N GLU A 148 -5.43 -13.15 -4.46
CA GLU A 148 -4.74 -14.44 -4.65
C GLU A 148 -4.50 -14.78 -6.11
N ALA A 149 -5.43 -14.41 -7.00
CA ALA A 149 -5.32 -14.67 -8.43
C ALA A 149 -4.24 -13.81 -9.11
N VAL A 150 -3.99 -12.60 -8.60
CA VAL A 150 -3.03 -11.64 -9.15
C VAL A 150 -2.15 -11.07 -8.05
N ARG A 151 -1.08 -11.81 -7.71
CA ARG A 151 -0.11 -11.42 -6.68
C ARG A 151 0.91 -10.38 -7.15
N THR A 152 0.91 -10.02 -8.44
CA THR A 152 1.76 -8.95 -8.98
C THR A 152 0.97 -8.14 -10.00
N GLN A 153 0.35 -7.06 -9.53
CA GLN A 153 -0.43 -6.17 -10.37
C GLN A 153 0.48 -5.18 -11.09
N LYS A 154 0.36 -5.04 -12.42
CA LYS A 154 1.10 -4.03 -13.19
C LYS A 154 0.18 -2.88 -13.57
N ILE A 155 0.65 -1.65 -13.40
CA ILE A 155 -0.14 -0.42 -13.58
C ILE A 155 0.69 0.60 -14.34
N THR A 156 0.11 1.19 -15.38
CA THR A 156 0.71 2.31 -16.09
C THR A 156 0.08 3.62 -15.66
N VAL A 157 0.89 4.58 -15.23
CA VAL A 157 0.44 5.88 -14.72
C VAL A 157 0.97 7.00 -15.61
N LYS A 158 0.06 7.78 -16.19
CA LYS A 158 0.37 8.83 -17.17
C LYS A 158 0.35 10.22 -16.55
N ASN A 159 1.32 11.07 -16.88
CA ASN A 159 1.25 12.52 -16.55
C ASN A 159 1.34 13.36 -17.80
N ALA A 160 0.59 14.46 -17.81
CA ALA A 160 0.70 15.50 -18.82
C ALA A 160 1.88 16.43 -18.54
N LYS A 161 2.60 16.85 -19.58
CA LYS A 161 3.63 17.90 -19.47
C LYS A 161 3.03 19.22 -19.00
N ASN A 162 3.79 19.95 -18.20
CA ASN A 162 3.44 21.29 -17.78
C ASN A 162 3.63 22.25 -18.97
N ASN A 163 2.53 22.69 -19.58
CA ASN A 163 2.55 23.69 -20.66
C ASN A 163 2.53 25.13 -20.11
N TRP A 164 3.26 25.41 -19.03
CA TRP A 164 3.35 26.78 -18.51
C TRP A 164 4.04 27.68 -19.54
N VAL A 165 3.26 28.37 -20.35
CA VAL A 165 3.73 29.43 -21.24
C VAL A 165 4.03 30.63 -20.35
N ILE A 166 5.29 31.06 -20.31
CA ILE A 166 5.62 32.35 -19.66
C ILE A 166 4.82 33.42 -20.41
N PRO A 167 3.92 34.17 -19.76
CA PRO A 167 3.25 35.27 -20.45
C PRO A 167 4.31 36.26 -20.91
N ASN A 168 4.23 36.74 -22.16
CA ASN A 168 5.02 37.86 -22.62
C ASN A 168 4.73 39.07 -21.71
N THR A 169 5.58 39.28 -20.71
CA THR A 169 5.48 40.43 -19.80
C THR A 169 6.28 41.57 -20.41
N GLY A 170 5.56 42.44 -21.11
CA GLY A 170 6.13 43.53 -21.91
C GLY A 170 5.25 43.96 -23.09
N GLY A 171 3.92 43.85 -22.97
CA GLY A 171 2.96 44.24 -24.01
C GLY A 171 2.66 45.74 -24.04
N SER A 172 1.74 46.15 -24.91
CA SER A 172 1.28 47.55 -25.10
C SER A 172 0.75 48.24 -23.84
N GLY A 173 0.35 47.50 -22.80
CA GLY A 173 -0.01 48.08 -21.50
C GLY A 173 1.20 48.70 -20.77
N THR A 174 2.38 48.08 -20.88
CA THR A 174 3.61 48.53 -20.22
C THR A 174 4.13 49.86 -20.76
N THR A 175 4.00 50.10 -22.07
CA THR A 175 4.37 51.39 -22.68
C THR A 175 3.50 52.55 -22.20
N ILE A 176 2.21 52.31 -21.94
CA ILE A 176 1.31 53.32 -21.38
C ILE A 176 1.75 53.70 -19.95
N PHE A 177 2.17 52.72 -19.12
CA PHE A 177 2.69 53.01 -17.78
C PHE A 177 3.97 53.85 -17.80
N TYR A 178 4.90 53.58 -18.73
CA TYR A 178 6.09 54.43 -18.89
C TYR A 178 5.74 55.85 -19.35
N LEU A 179 4.80 56.02 -20.29
CA LEU A 179 4.38 57.35 -20.75
C LEU A 179 3.70 58.16 -19.64
N VAL A 180 2.81 57.54 -18.87
CA VAL A 180 2.17 58.19 -17.70
C VAL A 180 3.21 58.52 -16.62
N GLY A 181 4.18 57.63 -16.38
CA GLY A 181 5.28 57.89 -15.45
C GLY A 181 6.14 59.07 -15.88
N ILE A 182 6.49 59.14 -17.17
CA ILE A 182 7.29 60.24 -17.73
C ILE A 182 6.54 61.58 -17.65
N THR A 183 5.24 61.61 -17.97
CA THR A 183 4.45 62.85 -17.90
C THR A 183 4.28 63.35 -16.46
N LEU A 184 4.05 62.45 -15.50
CA LEU A 184 4.04 62.80 -14.07
C LEU A 184 5.39 63.36 -13.62
N MET A 185 6.50 62.75 -14.05
CA MET A 185 7.85 63.20 -13.67
C MET A 185 8.15 64.61 -14.21
N PHE A 186 7.78 64.91 -15.46
CA PHE A 186 7.90 66.26 -16.01
C PHE A 186 6.96 67.27 -15.33
N GLY A 187 5.75 66.85 -14.95
CA GLY A 187 4.82 67.69 -14.17
C GLY A 187 5.38 68.09 -12.80
N VAL A 188 5.98 67.13 -12.09
CA VAL A 188 6.66 67.39 -10.80
C VAL A 188 7.87 68.30 -10.99
N LEU A 189 8.71 68.05 -12.00
CA LEU A 189 9.86 68.92 -12.29
C LEU A 189 9.44 70.36 -12.64
N TYR A 190 8.37 70.53 -13.42
CA TYR A 190 7.82 71.84 -13.73
C TYR A 190 7.31 72.56 -12.48
N PHE A 191 6.56 71.86 -11.63
CA PHE A 191 6.04 72.41 -10.38
C PHE A 191 7.17 72.77 -9.39
N CYS A 192 8.16 71.88 -9.24
CA CYS A 192 9.34 72.13 -8.42
C CYS A 192 10.16 73.33 -8.92
N LYS A 193 10.27 73.53 -10.24
CA LYS A 193 10.97 74.69 -10.82
C LYS A 193 10.16 75.99 -10.64
N LYS A 194 8.83 75.92 -10.79
CA LYS A 194 7.93 77.07 -10.59
C LYS A 194 7.92 77.55 -9.14
N ASN A 195 7.95 76.64 -8.17
CA ASN A 195 7.89 76.98 -6.74
C ASN A 195 9.27 77.22 -6.09
N ARG A 196 10.37 77.14 -6.84
CA ARG A 196 11.73 77.50 -6.40
C ARG A 196 12.11 78.96 -6.72
N ILE A 197 11.17 79.76 -7.24
CA ILE A 197 11.34 81.20 -7.44
C ILE A 197 10.49 81.92 -6.38
N LEU A 198 11.02 81.97 -5.16
CA LEU A 198 10.70 82.92 -4.09
C LEU A 198 11.92 82.95 -3.15
#